data_AF-A0A2N8NXF5-F1
#
_entry.id   AF-A0A2N8NXF5-F1
#
_cell.length_a   1.000
_cell.length_b   1.000
_cell.length_c   1.000
_cell.angle_alpha   90.00
_cell.angle_beta   90.00
_cell.angle_gamma   90.00
#
_symmetry.space_group_name_H-M   'P 1'
#
loop_
_entity.id
_entity.type
_entity.pdbx_description
1 polymer ?
#
loop_
_entity_poly.entity_id
_entity_poly.type
_entity_poly.pdbx_seq_one_letter_code
_entity_poly.pdbx_strand_id
1 'polypeptide(L)'
;MPEQDADELPFDVRFDAGSGEVVVMITYGNPPRQTMRRKTYASQEALAVAIAEHNHEAFLQARLANVLASAAINHLGADPVRLQKAVRALSDPTNTVPVGSILRGERQP
;
A
#
# COMPACT_ATOMS: atom_id res chain seq x y z
N MET A 1 22.32 7.42 17.66
CA MET A 1 21.11 7.69 16.85
C MET A 1 20.20 6.50 17.03
N PRO A 2 18.91 6.66 17.41
CA PRO A 2 18.03 5.50 17.40
C PRO A 2 17.84 5.09 15.94
N GLU A 3 18.09 3.82 15.64
CA GLU A 3 17.77 3.20 14.36
C GLU A 3 16.27 3.37 14.15
N GLN A 4 15.89 4.12 13.10
CA GLN A 4 14.53 4.13 12.60
C GLN A 4 14.24 2.68 12.19
N ASP A 5 13.34 2.01 12.90
CA ASP A 5 12.77 0.73 12.47
C ASP A 5 12.27 0.96 11.04
N ALA A 6 13.02 0.44 10.05
CA ALA A 6 12.56 0.45 8.68
C ALA A 6 11.25 -0.33 8.67
N ASP A 7 10.16 0.31 8.25
CA ASP A 7 8.85 -0.35 8.12
C ASP A 7 9.06 -1.71 7.46
N GLU A 8 8.94 -2.77 8.27
CA GLU A 8 9.21 -4.13 7.81
C GLU A 8 8.12 -4.42 6.78
N LEU A 9 8.53 -4.45 5.50
CA LEU A 9 7.60 -4.69 4.40
C LEU A 9 6.83 -5.98 4.72
N PRO A 10 5.51 -6.07 4.43
CA PRO A 10 4.72 -7.27 4.71
C PRO A 10 5.11 -8.45 3.80
N PHE A 11 6.27 -8.38 3.15
CA PHE A 11 6.85 -9.41 2.33
C PHE A 11 8.38 -9.41 2.40
N ASP A 12 8.94 -10.61 2.39
CA ASP A 12 10.38 -10.88 2.30
C ASP A 12 10.67 -11.63 0.99
N VAL A 13 11.71 -11.23 0.26
CA VAL A 13 12.05 -11.77 -1.06
C VAL A 13 13.48 -12.31 -1.03
N ARG A 14 13.63 -13.60 -1.35
CA ARG A 14 14.93 -14.29 -1.35
C ARG A 14 15.15 -15.07 -2.63
N PHE A 15 16.40 -15.17 -3.06
CA PHE A 15 16.82 -16.09 -4.12
C PHE A 15 17.35 -17.38 -3.49
N ASP A 16 16.78 -18.53 -3.88
CA ASP A 16 17.27 -19.84 -3.51
C ASP A 16 18.26 -20.32 -4.58
N ALA A 17 19.56 -20.25 -4.27
CA ALA A 17 20.62 -20.67 -5.19
C ALA A 17 20.66 -22.20 -5.42
N GLY A 18 20.07 -23.00 -4.53
CA GLY A 18 20.02 -24.45 -4.67
C GLY A 18 18.97 -24.91 -5.68
N SER A 19 17.81 -24.24 -5.73
CA SER A 19 16.74 -24.52 -6.68
C SER A 19 16.70 -23.57 -7.88
N GLY A 20 17.41 -22.44 -7.84
CA GLY A 20 17.37 -21.41 -8.88
C GLY A 20 16.08 -20.59 -8.86
N GLU A 21 15.36 -20.57 -7.74
CA GLU A 21 14.02 -19.99 -7.62
C GLU A 21 14.04 -18.66 -6.84
N VAL A 22 13.09 -17.77 -7.14
CA VAL A 22 12.79 -16.61 -6.29
C VAL A 22 11.64 -16.96 -5.37
N VAL A 23 11.85 -16.86 -4.06
CA VAL A 23 10.86 -17.14 -3.02
C VAL A 23 10.42 -15.83 -2.38
N VAL A 24 9.10 -15.59 -2.39
CA VAL A 24 8.46 -14.48 -1.71
C VAL A 24 7.65 -15.02 -0.54
N MET A 25 7.96 -14.56 0.67
CA MET A 25 7.18 -14.80 1.87
C MET A 25 6.31 -13.57 2.09
N ILE A 26 5.00 -13.74 2.22
CA ILE A 26 4.04 -12.65 2.44
C ILE A 26 3.38 -12.88 3.79
N THR A 27 3.47 -11.90 4.67
CA THR A 27 2.82 -11.91 5.99
C THR A 27 1.45 -11.24 5.87
N TYR A 28 0.42 -11.95 6.29
CA TYR A 28 -0.97 -11.46 6.33
C TYR A 28 -1.46 -11.36 7.76
N GLY A 29 -2.28 -10.35 8.03
CA GLY A 29 -2.91 -10.12 9.33
C GLY A 29 -2.12 -9.19 10.24
N ASN A 30 -2.72 -8.84 11.38
CA ASN A 30 -2.11 -7.99 12.40
C ASN A 30 -1.71 -8.83 13.61
N PRO A 31 -0.62 -8.50 14.32
CA PRO A 31 -0.25 -9.18 15.55
C PRO A 31 -1.42 -9.18 16.55
N PRO A 32 -1.65 -10.28 17.29
CA PRO A 32 -0.85 -11.52 17.30
C PRO A 32 -1.29 -12.57 16.26
N ARG A 33 -2.30 -12.31 15.43
CA ARG A 33 -2.88 -13.27 14.49
C ARG A 33 -2.36 -13.06 13.08
N GLN A 34 -1.09 -13.37 12.88
CA GLN A 34 -0.44 -13.33 11.57
C GLN A 34 -0.33 -14.73 10.94
N THR A 35 -0.37 -14.79 9.61
CA THR A 35 -0.09 -16.00 8.83
C THR A 35 0.88 -15.68 7.71
N MET A 36 1.70 -16.64 7.30
CA MET A 36 2.66 -16.47 6.21
C MET A 36 2.27 -17.32 5.01
N ARG A 37 2.28 -16.71 3.82
CA ARG A 37 2.13 -17.43 2.55
C ARG A 37 3.44 -17.39 1.79
N ARG A 38 3.88 -18.56 1.33
CA ARG A 38 5.01 -18.69 0.42
C ARG A 38 4.53 -18.68 -1.03
N LYS A 39 5.19 -17.90 -1.88
CA LYS A 39 5.05 -17.94 -3.34
C LYS A 39 6.42 -18.11 -3.97
N THR A 40 6.54 -19.03 -4.91
CA THR A 40 7.82 -19.35 -5.57
C THR A 40 7.70 -19.06 -7.06
N TYR A 41 8.74 -18.47 -7.64
CA TYR A 41 8.89 -18.26 -9.08
C TYR A 41 10.08 -19.05 -9.57
N ALA A 42 9.81 -20.08 -10.38
CA ALA A 42 10.80 -21.06 -10.81
C ALA A 42 11.52 -20.69 -12.13
N SER A 43 11.17 -19.56 -12.75
CA SER A 43 11.83 -19.11 -13.97
C SER A 43 11.76 -17.59 -14.13
N GLN A 44 12.60 -17.06 -15.03
CA GLN A 44 12.59 -15.64 -15.38
C GLN A 44 11.28 -15.24 -16.05
N GLU A 45 10.70 -16.12 -16.88
CA GLU A 45 9.42 -15.90 -17.54
C GLU A 45 8.28 -15.84 -16.51
N ALA A 46 8.25 -16.75 -15.53
CA ALA A 46 7.25 -16.73 -14.47
C ALA A 46 7.35 -15.44 -13.63
N LEU A 47 8.57 -14.96 -13.38
CA LEU A 47 8.81 -13.70 -12.68
C LEU A 47 8.35 -12.50 -13.52
N ALA A 48 8.65 -12.49 -14.82
CA ALA A 48 8.24 -11.43 -15.74
C ALA A 48 6.72 -11.31 -15.84
N VAL A 49 6.00 -12.44 -15.90
CA VAL A 49 4.53 -12.47 -15.87
C VAL A 49 4.02 -11.87 -14.57
N ALA A 50 4.55 -12.30 -13.42
CA ALA A 50 4.13 -11.78 -12.13
C ALA A 50 4.37 -10.27 -11.97
N ILE A 51 5.53 -9.77 -12.43
CA ILE A 51 5.83 -8.34 -12.42
C ILE A 51 4.82 -7.59 -13.31
N ALA A 52 4.53 -8.10 -14.51
CA ALA A 52 3.57 -7.48 -15.41
C ALA A 52 2.15 -7.42 -14.80
N GLU A 53 1.70 -8.50 -14.16
CA GLU A 53 0.41 -8.55 -13.45
C GLU A 53 0.35 -7.52 -12.32
N HIS A 54 1.37 -7.47 -11.46
CA HIS A 54 1.41 -6.52 -10.36
C HIS A 54 1.46 -5.06 -10.84
N ASN A 55 2.22 -4.77 -11.89
CA ASN A 55 2.26 -3.44 -12.50
C ASN A 55 0.92 -3.04 -13.10
N HIS A 56 0.24 -3.96 -13.77
CA HIS A 56 -1.07 -3.71 -14.36
C HIS A 56 -2.14 -3.45 -13.29
N GLU A 57 -2.16 -4.26 -12.23
CA GLU A 57 -3.07 -4.07 -11.10
C GLU A 57 -2.81 -2.73 -10.41
N ALA A 58 -1.54 -2.40 -10.13
CA ALA A 58 -1.18 -1.11 -9.54
C ALA A 58 -1.63 0.07 -10.41
N PHE A 59 -1.52 -0.05 -11.73
CA PHE A 59 -2.01 0.95 -12.68
C PHE A 59 -3.54 1.11 -12.60
N LEU A 60 -4.29 0.01 -12.57
CA LEU A 60 -5.75 0.05 -12.47
C LEU A 60 -6.20 0.68 -11.15
N GLN A 61 -5.59 0.27 -10.03
CA GLN A 61 -5.89 0.82 -8.71
C GLN A 61 -5.57 2.32 -8.62
N ALA A 62 -4.43 2.75 -9.18
CA ALA A 62 -4.08 4.17 -9.25
C ALA A 62 -5.09 4.97 -10.09
N ARG A 63 -5.54 4.42 -11.23
CA ARG A 63 -6.59 5.07 -12.04
C ARG A 63 -7.91 5.16 -11.31
N LEU A 64 -8.33 4.10 -10.63
CA LEU A 64 -9.55 4.10 -9.83
C LEU A 64 -9.47 5.17 -8.73
N ALA A 65 -8.37 5.22 -7.98
CA ALA A 65 -8.16 6.23 -6.94
C ALA A 65 -8.28 7.66 -7.48
N ASN A 66 -7.73 7.94 -8.67
CA ASN A 66 -7.85 9.25 -9.31
C ASN A 66 -9.30 9.59 -9.69
N VAL A 67 -10.06 8.63 -10.22
CA VAL A 67 -11.48 8.81 -10.56
C VAL A 67 -12.30 9.08 -9.29
N LEU A 68 -12.05 8.32 -8.22
CA LEU A 68 -12.72 8.52 -6.93
C LEU A 68 -12.40 9.89 -6.32
N ALA A 69 -11.14 10.33 -6.38
CA ALA A 69 -10.73 11.65 -5.92
C ALA A 69 -11.44 12.76 -6.72
N SER A 70 -11.50 12.61 -8.03
CA SER A 70 -12.22 13.54 -8.92
C SER A 70 -13.70 13.60 -8.59
N ALA A 71 -14.34 12.44 -8.35
CA ALA A 71 -15.74 12.37 -7.97
C ALA A 71 -16.00 13.05 -6.61
N ALA A 72 -15.12 12.85 -5.63
CA ALA A 72 -15.23 13.51 -4.32
C ALA A 72 -15.14 15.04 -4.44
N ILE A 73 -14.23 15.55 -5.27
CA ILE A 73 -14.08 17.00 -5.50
C ILE A 73 -15.31 17.56 -6.22
N ASN A 74 -15.70 16.95 -7.34
CA ASN A 74 -16.73 17.49 -8.23
C ASN A 74 -18.15 17.32 -7.70
N HIS A 75 -18.42 16.26 -6.92
CA HIS A 75 -19.79 15.91 -6.51
C HIS A 75 -20.01 15.98 -4.99
N LEU A 76 -18.96 15.88 -4.18
CA LEU A 76 -19.08 15.95 -2.71
C LEU A 76 -18.49 17.24 -2.12
N GLY A 77 -18.00 18.15 -2.97
CA GLY A 77 -17.42 19.43 -2.55
C GLY A 77 -16.14 19.26 -1.71
N ALA A 78 -15.42 18.15 -1.89
CA ALA A 78 -14.18 17.91 -1.16
C ALA A 78 -13.10 18.91 -1.60
N ASP A 79 -12.42 19.51 -0.63
CA ASP A 79 -11.21 20.30 -0.89
C ASP A 79 -10.07 19.37 -1.36
N PRO A 80 -9.46 19.60 -2.55
CA PRO A 80 -8.45 18.70 -3.10
C PRO A 80 -7.22 18.51 -2.20
N VAL A 81 -6.78 19.58 -1.53
CA VAL A 81 -5.58 19.57 -0.69
C VAL A 81 -5.84 18.78 0.59
N ARG A 82 -6.99 19.01 1.24
CA ARG A 82 -7.41 18.28 2.44
C ARG A 82 -7.70 16.82 2.13
N LEU A 83 -8.31 16.52 0.98
CA LEU A 83 -8.54 15.15 0.54
C LEU A 83 -7.20 14.41 0.37
N GLN A 84 -6.23 15.00 -0.31
CA GLN A 84 -4.90 14.40 -0.46
C GLN A 84 -4.20 14.21 0.90
N LYS A 85 -4.32 15.19 1.80
CA LYS A 85 -3.77 15.10 3.16
C LYS A 85 -4.42 13.97 3.97
N ALA A 86 -5.73 13.80 3.84
CA ALA A 86 -6.48 12.73 4.51
C ALA A 86 -6.11 11.34 3.97
N VAL A 87 -5.93 11.20 2.65
CA VAL A 87 -5.48 9.95 2.02
C VAL A 87 -4.08 9.59 2.52
N ARG A 88 -3.12 10.53 2.50
CA ARG A 88 -1.77 10.31 3.02
C ARG A 88 -1.78 9.94 4.50
N ALA A 89 -2.63 10.59 5.28
CA ALA A 89 -2.79 10.29 6.70
C ALA A 89 -3.25 8.85 6.93
N LEU A 90 -4.20 8.36 6.13
CA LEU A 90 -4.69 6.97 6.19
C LEU A 90 -3.69 5.94 5.65
N SER A 91 -2.76 6.34 4.79
CA SER A 91 -1.71 5.44 4.28
C SER A 91 -0.61 5.18 5.30
N ASP A 92 -0.48 6.03 6.32
CA ASP A 92 0.47 5.85 7.42
C ASP A 92 -0.22 5.05 8.56
N PRO A 93 0.19 3.80 8.81
CA PRO A 93 -0.43 2.95 9.82
C PRO A 93 -0.22 3.46 11.25
N THR A 94 0.71 4.38 11.47
CA THR A 94 1.00 4.99 12.77
C THR A 94 0.18 6.26 13.04
N ASN A 95 -0.57 6.73 12.03
CA ASN A 95 -1.27 8.00 12.14
C ASN A 95 -2.51 7.92 13.03
N THR A 96 -2.55 8.75 14.07
CA THR A 96 -3.66 8.84 15.02
C THR A 96 -4.59 10.03 14.77
N VAL A 97 -4.33 10.85 13.74
CA VAL A 97 -5.15 12.04 13.45
C VAL A 97 -6.49 11.61 12.86
N PRO A 98 -7.63 12.01 13.45
CA PRO A 98 -8.93 11.66 12.91
C PRO A 98 -9.14 12.22 11.50
N VAL A 99 -9.45 11.37 10.53
CA VAL A 99 -9.70 11.77 9.13
C VAL A 99 -10.74 12.90 9.02
N GLY A 100 -11.76 12.85 9.88
CA GLY A 100 -12.82 13.85 9.92
C GLY A 100 -12.35 15.26 10.29
N SER A 101 -11.23 15.42 11.01
CA SER A 101 -10.64 16.74 11.30
C SER A 101 -9.83 17.27 10.12
N ILE A 102 -9.17 16.39 9.36
CA ILE A 102 -8.42 16.75 8.16
C ILE A 102 -9.38 17.20 7.05
N LEU A 103 -10.45 16.44 6.81
CA LEU A 103 -11.41 16.73 5.74
C LEU A 103 -12.23 18.00 6.00
N ARG A 104 -12.65 18.24 7.25
CA ARG A 104 -13.46 19.42 7.62
C ARG A 104 -12.62 20.67 7.85
N GLY A 105 -11.31 20.51 8.09
CA GLY A 105 -10.42 21.56 8.60
C GLY A 105 -10.72 21.89 10.05
N GLU A 106 -9.80 22.61 10.71
CA GLU A 106 -10.11 23.24 12.00
C GLU A 106 -11.33 24.15 11.77
N ARG A 107 -12.40 23.92 12.54
CA ARG A 107 -13.46 24.94 12.67
C ARG A 107 -12.78 26.15 13.31
N GLN A 108 -12.43 27.13 12.50
CA GLN A 108 -12.16 28.47 13.01
C GLN A 108 -13.47 28.95 13.66
N PRO A 109 -13.41 29.42 14.93
CA PRO A 109 -14.58 29.97 15.60
C PRO A 109 -15.16 31.18 14.87
#